data_AF-A0A9E1J6U1-F1
#
_entry.id   AF-A0A9E1J6U1-F1
#
_cell.length_a   1.000
_cell.length_b   1.000
_cell.length_c   1.000
_cell.angle_alpha   90.00
_cell.angle_beta   90.00
_cell.angle_gamma   90.00
#
_symmetry.space_group_name_H-M   'P 1'
#
loop_
_entity.id
_entity.type
_entity.pdbx_description
1 polymer ?
#
loop_
_entity_poly.entity_id
_entity_poly.type
_entity_poly.pdbx_seq_one_letter_code
_entity_poly.pdbx_strand_id
1 'polypeptide(L)'
;MSTASLAQMDALILDGKFHEATDNFCQLIRAGHTIPDLALHAMSTAAPYLHVPAHEKLLNTGEFRNVNYDHTLLGIRAGMHLSPWLSDVEKNLGVVQGMYYLPQGLDVWSQLEC
;
A
#
# COMPACT_ATOMS: atom_id res chain seq x y z
N MET A 1 -0.15 20.87 -13.22
CA MET A 1 -0.47 19.43 -13.20
C MET A 1 0.66 18.75 -12.46
N SER A 2 0.41 18.17 -11.29
CA SER A 2 1.44 17.36 -10.61
C SER A 2 1.64 16.11 -11.44
N THR A 3 2.84 15.90 -11.98
CA THR A 3 3.17 14.72 -12.78
C THR A 3 3.32 13.54 -11.83
N ALA A 4 2.41 12.56 -11.91
CA ALA A 4 2.56 11.30 -11.19
C ALA A 4 3.95 10.71 -11.42
N SER A 5 4.57 10.20 -10.35
CA SER A 5 5.92 9.65 -10.36
C SER A 5 6.07 8.67 -9.20
N LEU A 6 7.02 7.73 -9.35
CA LEU A 6 7.37 6.77 -8.30
C LEU A 6 7.80 7.46 -7.00
N ALA A 7 8.63 8.51 -7.09
CA ALA A 7 9.04 9.28 -5.91
C ALA A 7 7.86 9.97 -5.19
N GLN A 8 6.87 10.44 -5.94
CA GLN A 8 5.66 10.99 -5.35
C GLN A 8 4.79 9.88 -4.72
N MET A 9 4.71 8.71 -5.34
CA MET A 9 4.04 7.55 -4.79
C MET A 9 4.67 7.13 -3.45
N ASP A 10 6.00 7.15 -3.36
CA ASP A 10 6.74 6.86 -2.12
C ASP A 10 6.35 7.82 -1.00
N ALA A 11 6.43 9.12 -1.26
CA ALA A 11 6.09 10.15 -0.28
C ALA A 11 4.65 9.99 0.22
N LEU A 12 3.69 9.73 -0.68
CA LEU A 12 2.29 9.57 -0.33
C LEU A 12 2.03 8.30 0.50
N ILE A 13 2.70 7.18 0.18
CA ILE A 13 2.64 5.94 0.97
C ILE A 13 3.20 6.16 2.37
N LEU A 14 4.34 6.84 2.47
CA LEU A 14 5.03 7.06 3.75
C LEU A 14 4.29 8.05 4.66
N ASP A 15 3.58 9.02 4.06
CA ASP A 15 2.78 10.03 4.77
C ASP A 15 1.34 9.58 5.08
N GLY A 16 0.91 8.42 4.56
CA GLY A 16 -0.44 7.88 4.79
C GLY A 16 -1.55 8.58 4.00
N LYS A 17 -1.20 9.16 2.84
CA LYS A 17 -2.13 9.89 1.95
C LYS A 17 -2.81 8.93 0.98
N PHE A 18 -3.74 8.12 1.49
CA PHE A 18 -4.26 6.95 0.76
C PHE A 18 -5.04 7.28 -0.53
N HIS A 19 -5.84 8.34 -0.53
CA HIS A 19 -6.55 8.78 -1.74
C HIS A 19 -5.56 9.28 -2.81
N GLU A 20 -4.64 10.16 -2.42
CA GLU A 20 -3.66 10.74 -3.32
C GLU A 20 -2.66 9.70 -3.84
N ALA A 21 -2.26 8.74 -3.01
CA ALA A 21 -1.42 7.60 -3.41
C ALA A 21 -2.13 6.73 -4.46
N THR A 22 -3.43 6.48 -4.27
CA THR A 22 -4.26 5.72 -5.23
C THR A 22 -4.42 6.46 -6.55
N ASP A 23 -4.66 7.78 -6.50
CA ASP A 23 -4.74 8.61 -7.71
C ASP A 23 -3.42 8.65 -8.48
N ASN A 24 -2.29 8.74 -7.77
CA ASN A 24 -0.96 8.69 -8.36
C ASN A 24 -0.70 7.33 -9.05
N PHE A 25 -1.00 6.23 -8.35
CA PHE A 25 -0.93 4.86 -8.89
C PHE A 25 -1.77 4.70 -10.17
N CYS A 26 -3.02 5.17 -10.15
CA CYS A 26 -3.90 5.10 -11.33
C CYS A 26 -3.35 5.91 -12.51
N GLN A 27 -2.72 7.05 -12.25
CA GLN A 27 -2.07 7.86 -13.29
C GLN A 27 -0.83 7.16 -13.86
N LEU A 28 -0.02 6.50 -13.04
CA LEU A 28 1.14 5.71 -13.51
C LEU A 28 0.73 4.52 -14.38
N ILE A 29 -0.39 3.84 -14.05
CA ILE A 29 -0.96 2.79 -14.91
C ILE A 29 -1.37 3.37 -16.27
N ARG A 30 -2.09 4.50 -16.27
CA ARG A 30 -2.48 5.19 -17.52
C ARG A 30 -1.27 5.66 -18.33
N ALA A 31 -0.13 5.88 -17.68
CA ALA A 31 1.14 6.22 -18.32
C ALA A 31 1.95 5.00 -18.82
N GLY A 32 1.44 3.77 -18.64
CA GLY A 32 2.02 2.55 -19.20
C GLY A 32 2.81 1.68 -18.23
N HIS A 33 2.88 2.02 -16.95
CA HIS A 33 3.45 1.12 -15.94
C HIS A 33 2.56 -0.10 -15.72
N THR A 34 3.17 -1.25 -15.41
CA THR A 34 2.41 -2.45 -15.07
C THR A 34 1.99 -2.43 -13.60
N ILE A 35 0.81 -2.98 -13.32
CA ILE A 35 0.31 -3.12 -11.93
C ILE A 35 1.28 -3.93 -11.06
N PRO A 36 1.83 -5.08 -11.51
CA PRO A 36 2.79 -5.85 -10.71
C PRO A 36 4.04 -5.05 -10.31
N ASP A 37 4.61 -4.27 -11.22
CA ASP A 37 5.82 -3.47 -10.94
C ASP A 37 5.53 -2.37 -9.91
N LEU A 38 4.40 -1.68 -10.05
CA LEU A 38 3.97 -0.64 -9.11
C LEU A 38 3.65 -1.21 -7.74
N ALA A 39 3.04 -2.39 -7.67
CA ALA A 39 2.78 -3.09 -6.42
C ALA A 39 4.08 -3.50 -5.72
N LEU A 40 5.03 -4.10 -6.46
CA LEU A 40 6.34 -4.46 -5.92
C LEU A 40 7.10 -3.22 -5.42
N HIS A 41 7.01 -2.11 -6.13
CA HIS A 41 7.59 -0.83 -5.71
C HIS A 41 6.97 -0.34 -4.39
N ALA A 42 5.64 -0.28 -4.31
CA ALA A 42 4.92 0.10 -3.09
C ALA A 42 5.31 -0.78 -1.89
N MET A 43 5.38 -2.09 -2.11
CA MET A 43 5.82 -3.06 -1.09
C MET A 43 7.25 -2.76 -0.62
N SER A 44 8.16 -2.48 -1.54
CA SER A 44 9.56 -2.17 -1.24
C SER A 44 9.69 -0.87 -0.44
N THR A 45 8.85 0.12 -0.72
CA THR A 45 8.81 1.40 0.01
C THR A 45 8.31 1.23 1.44
N ALA A 46 7.28 0.40 1.64
CA ALA A 46 6.72 0.13 2.98
C ALA A 46 7.55 -0.88 3.79
N ALA A 47 8.28 -1.79 3.14
CA ALA A 47 8.96 -2.92 3.78
C ALA A 47 9.90 -2.55 4.96
N PRO A 48 10.70 -1.46 4.92
CA PRO A 48 11.54 -1.08 6.05
C PRO A 48 10.76 -0.71 7.33
N TYR A 49 9.47 -0.43 7.19
CA TYR A 49 8.56 -0.01 8.27
C TYR A 49 7.56 -1.11 8.64
N LEU A 50 7.70 -2.29 8.05
CA LEU A 50 6.83 -3.42 8.32
C LEU A 50 7.28 -4.14 9.59
N HIS A 51 6.48 -4.04 10.64
CA HIS A 51 6.54 -4.96 11.77
C HIS A 51 5.28 -5.84 11.73
N VAL A 52 5.42 -7.16 11.91
CA VAL A 52 4.29 -8.10 11.97
C VAL A 52 4.31 -8.77 13.34
N PRO A 53 3.19 -8.83 14.08
CA PRO A 53 1.84 -8.32 13.77
C PRO A 53 1.60 -6.87 14.24
N ALA A 54 2.66 -6.08 14.45
CA ALA A 54 2.51 -4.74 15.02
C ALA A 54 2.10 -3.71 13.95
N HIS A 55 0.94 -3.11 14.12
CA HIS A 55 0.45 -1.98 13.32
C HIS A 55 1.22 -0.69 13.60
N GLU A 56 2.54 -0.73 13.75
CA GLU A 56 3.35 0.39 14.23
C GLU A 56 4.55 0.64 13.31
N LYS A 57 4.69 1.89 12.89
CA LYS A 57 5.84 2.41 12.17
C LYS A 57 6.58 3.41 13.06
N LEU A 58 7.89 3.18 13.26
CA LEU A 58 8.76 4.18 13.89
C LEU A 58 9.13 5.26 12.87
N LEU A 59 8.83 6.51 13.18
CA LEU A 59 9.21 7.68 12.38
C LEU A 59 10.64 8.10 12.71
N ASN A 60 11.28 8.84 11.81
CA ASN A 60 12.62 9.41 12.04
C ASN A 60 12.68 10.39 13.23
N THR A 61 11.52 10.87 13.69
CA THR A 61 11.37 11.71 14.89
C THR A 61 11.44 10.91 16.19
N GLY A 62 11.38 9.58 16.12
CA GLY A 62 11.25 8.68 17.28
C GLY A 62 9.80 8.45 17.72
N GLU A 63 8.82 9.08 17.08
CA GLU A 63 7.39 8.84 17.33
C GLU A 63 6.88 7.60 16.61
N PHE A 64 5.88 6.93 17.19
CA PHE A 64 5.18 5.84 16.53
C PHE A 64 3.96 6.36 15.76
N ARG A 65 3.74 5.78 14.58
CA ARG A 65 2.51 5.95 13.81
C ARG A 65 1.86 4.59 13.59
N ASN A 66 0.55 4.54 13.79
CA ASN A 66 -0.22 3.35 13.52
C ASN A 66 -0.43 3.17 12.01
N VAL A 67 -0.15 1.99 11.47
CA VAL A 67 -0.16 1.70 10.02
C VAL A 67 -0.78 0.35 9.70
N ASN A 68 -1.31 0.23 8.48
CA ASN A 68 -2.00 -0.96 8.01
C ASN A 68 -1.15 -1.94 7.17
N TYR A 69 0.18 -1.88 7.31
CA TYR A 69 1.10 -2.52 6.36
C TYR A 69 1.10 -4.05 6.41
N ASP A 70 1.01 -4.63 7.60
CA ASP A 70 1.15 -6.06 7.89
C ASP A 70 0.25 -6.96 7.03
N HIS A 71 -1.06 -6.92 7.24
CA HIS A 71 -2.00 -7.78 6.52
C HIS A 71 -2.22 -7.29 5.09
N THR A 72 -2.04 -6.00 4.85
CA THR A 72 -2.21 -5.46 3.49
C THR A 72 -1.12 -5.96 2.55
N LEU A 73 0.15 -6.02 2.99
CA LEU A 73 1.24 -6.60 2.21
C LEU A 73 1.03 -8.10 1.96
N LEU A 74 0.50 -8.84 2.95
CA LEU A 74 0.10 -10.24 2.78
C LEU A 74 -1.03 -10.38 1.76
N GLY A 75 -2.04 -9.50 1.81
CA GLY A 75 -3.16 -9.45 0.88
C GLY A 75 -2.73 -9.13 -0.55
N ILE A 76 -1.83 -8.16 -0.75
CA ILE A 76 -1.25 -7.83 -2.06
C ILE A 76 -0.49 -9.04 -2.62
N ARG A 77 0.38 -9.67 -1.81
CA ARG A 77 1.12 -10.86 -2.23
C ARG A 77 0.20 -12.01 -2.63
N ALA A 78 -0.85 -12.27 -1.85
CA ALA A 78 -1.85 -13.28 -2.17
C ALA A 78 -2.61 -12.93 -3.45
N GLY A 79 -3.01 -11.67 -3.63
CA GLY A 79 -3.67 -11.18 -4.84
C GLY A 79 -2.83 -11.36 -6.10
N MET A 80 -1.53 -11.07 -6.03
CA MET A 80 -0.59 -11.32 -7.14
C MET A 80 -0.49 -12.82 -7.47
N HIS A 81 -0.46 -13.68 -6.45
CA HIS A 81 -0.39 -15.13 -6.64
C HIS A 81 -1.68 -15.73 -7.23
N LEU A 82 -2.84 -15.16 -6.87
CA LEU A 82 -4.16 -15.58 -7.37
C LEU A 82 -4.46 -15.05 -8.77
N SER A 83 -3.85 -13.93 -9.18
CA SER A 83 -4.10 -13.23 -10.45
C SER A 83 -4.18 -14.14 -11.69
N PRO A 84 -3.26 -15.13 -11.90
CA PRO A 84 -3.32 -16.01 -13.07
C PRO A 84 -4.53 -16.95 -13.13
N TRP A 85 -5.25 -17.12 -12.02
CA TRP A 85 -6.39 -18.03 -11.88
C TRP A 85 -7.75 -17.31 -11.96
N LEU A 86 -7.74 -15.98 -12.11
CA LEU A 86 -8.93 -15.14 -12.12
C LEU A 86 -9.28 -14.65 -13.53
N SER A 87 -10.52 -14.21 -13.73
CA SER A 87 -10.92 -13.59 -15.00
C SER A 87 -10.17 -12.28 -15.25
N ASP A 88 -10.13 -11.82 -16.50
CA ASP A 88 -9.46 -10.57 -16.86
C ASP A 88 -10.01 -9.33 -16.12
N VAL A 89 -11.28 -9.36 -15.71
CA VAL A 89 -11.93 -8.28 -14.96
C VAL A 89 -11.54 -8.31 -13.49
N GLU A 90 -11.31 -9.50 -12.92
CA GLU A 90 -11.13 -9.70 -11.48
C GLU A 90 -9.65 -9.82 -11.07
N LYS A 91 -8.76 -10.19 -12.00
CA LYS A 91 -7.36 -10.55 -11.72
C LYS A 91 -6.53 -9.47 -11.02
N ASN A 92 -7.00 -8.23 -10.99
CA ASN A 92 -6.35 -7.10 -10.32
C ASN A 92 -7.06 -6.67 -9.03
N LEU A 93 -8.26 -7.18 -8.71
CA LEU A 93 -9.08 -6.70 -7.60
C LEU A 93 -8.34 -6.78 -6.26
N GLY A 94 -7.73 -7.93 -5.94
CA GLY A 94 -7.02 -8.11 -4.67
C GLY A 94 -5.81 -7.17 -4.52
N VAL A 95 -5.08 -6.93 -5.61
CA VAL A 95 -3.94 -6.00 -5.62
C VAL A 95 -4.42 -4.56 -5.47
N VAL A 96 -5.45 -4.15 -6.21
CA VAL A 96 -6.00 -2.79 -6.15
C VAL A 96 -6.62 -2.49 -4.79
N GLN A 97 -7.36 -3.44 -4.21
CA GLN A 97 -7.90 -3.31 -2.86
C GLN A 97 -6.78 -3.20 -1.82
N GLY A 98 -5.75 -4.05 -1.91
CA GLY A 98 -4.59 -3.95 -1.05
C GLY A 98 -3.92 -2.57 -1.15
N MET A 99 -3.73 -2.06 -2.37
CA MET A 99 -3.17 -0.71 -2.57
C MET A 99 -4.01 0.41 -1.95
N TYR A 100 -5.34 0.26 -1.88
CA TYR A 100 -6.22 1.22 -1.23
C TYR A 100 -6.09 1.20 0.31
N TYR A 101 -5.87 0.03 0.90
CA TYR A 101 -5.75 -0.15 2.34
C TYR A 101 -4.35 0.11 2.89
N LEU A 102 -3.31 -0.07 2.08
CA LEU A 102 -1.91 -0.01 2.49
C LEU A 102 -1.54 1.31 3.18
N PRO A 103 -1.95 2.50 2.68
CA PRO A 103 -1.53 3.78 3.25
C PRO A 103 -2.43 4.23 4.41
N GLN A 104 -3.44 3.45 4.79
CA GLN A 104 -4.36 3.83 5.85
C GLN A 104 -3.68 3.73 7.21
N GLY A 105 -3.92 4.74 8.05
CA GLY A 105 -3.59 4.68 9.48
C GLY A 105 -4.66 3.89 10.22
N LEU A 106 -4.29 3.29 11.35
CA LEU A 106 -5.20 2.57 12.23
C LEU A 106 -5.28 3.22 13.61
N ASP A 107 -6.38 3.00 14.32
CA ASP A 107 -6.41 3.22 15.76
C ASP A 107 -6.22 1.88 16.48
N VAL A 108 -4.98 1.55 16.81
CA VAL A 108 -4.65 0.28 17.47
C VAL A 108 -5.19 0.20 18.89
N TRP A 109 -5.44 1.34 19.54
CA TRP A 109 -5.94 1.36 20.92
C TRP A 109 -7.37 0.82 20.99
N SER A 110 -8.21 1.17 20.00
CA SER A 110 -9.55 0.59 19.86
C SER A 110 -9.57 -0.94 19.73
N GLN A 111 -8.45 -1.57 19.35
CA GLN A 111 -8.32 -3.04 19.28
C GLN A 111 -7.89 -3.68 20.61
N LEU A 112 -7.41 -2.88 21.56
CA LEU A 112 -6.92 -3.30 22.88
C LEU A 112 -7.87 -2.93 24.01
N GLU A 113 -8.91 -2.14 23.71
CA GLU A 113 -10.04 -1.89 24.61
C GLU A 113 -10.84 -3.20 24.78
N CYS A 114 -10.46 -3.97 25.79
CA CYS A 114 -11.18 -5.16 26.27
C CYS A 114 -12.32 -4.77 27.23
#